data_AF-A0A8J8H6H3-F1
#
_entry.id   AF-A0A8J8H6H3-F1
#
_cell.length_a   1.000
_cell.length_b   1.000
_cell.length_c   1.000
_cell.angle_alpha   90.00
_cell.angle_beta   90.00
_cell.angle_gamma   90.00
#
_symmetry.space_group_name_H-M   'P 1'
#
loop_
_entity.id
_entity.type
_entity.pdbx_description
1 polymer ?
#
loop_
_entity_poly.entity_id
_entity_poly.type
_entity_poly.pdbx_seq_one_letter_code
_entity_poly.pdbx_strand_id
1 'polypeptide(L)' 'MFAQIAYYKIIGVPVLMYFGFLAYFSLLFTASIAIMNRRGINKIPFRWHPRMAITTIILTTVHVVLAMLAYLKI' A
#
# COMPACT_ATOMS: atom_id res chain seq x y z
N MET A 1 1.73 -8.69 22.88
CA MET A 1 0.84 -7.50 23.06
C MET A 1 0.58 -6.77 21.73
N PHE A 2 1.57 -6.73 20.84
CA PHE A 2 1.55 -5.90 19.63
C PHE A 2 0.62 -6.41 18.52
N ALA A 3 0.29 -7.71 18.51
CA ALA A 3 -0.69 -8.28 17.58
C ALA A 3 -2.08 -7.61 17.69
N GLN A 4 -2.43 -7.06 18.85
CA GLN A 4 -3.69 -6.33 19.04
C GLN A 4 -3.76 -5.06 18.18
N ILE A 5 -2.62 -4.43 17.87
CA ILE A 5 -2.56 -3.26 17.00
C ILE A 5 -2.89 -3.65 15.55
N ALA A 6 -2.27 -4.74 15.07
CA ALA A 6 -2.52 -5.24 13.72
C ALA A 6 -3.97 -5.73 13.52
N TYR A 7 -4.54 -6.37 14.55
CA TYR A 7 -5.92 -6.86 14.55
C TYR A 7 -6.94 -5.88 15.09
N TYR A 8 -6.55 -4.64 15.40
CA TYR A 8 -7.50 -3.60 15.80
C TYR A 8 -8.52 -3.43 14.68
N LYS A 9 -9.81 -3.53 15.02
CA LYS A 9 -10.88 -3.52 14.02
C LYS A 9 -11.42 -2.10 13.87
N ILE A 10 -11.38 -1.60 12.63
CA ILE A 10 -12.11 -0.41 12.21
C ILE A 10 -13.26 -0.92 11.35
N ILE A 11 -14.52 -0.58 11.69
CA ILE A 11 -15.72 -1.03 10.95
C ILE A 11 -15.70 -2.57 10.72
N GLY A 12 -15.29 -3.34 11.74
CA GLY A 12 -15.26 -4.81 11.70
C GLY A 12 -14.06 -5.44 10.96
N VAL A 13 -13.24 -4.65 10.26
CA VAL A 13 -12.08 -5.14 9.49
C VAL A 13 -10.76 -4.76 10.19
N PRO A 14 -9.75 -5.65 10.24
CA PRO A 14 -8.45 -5.34 10.83
C PRO A 14 -7.71 -4.19 10.14
N VAL A 15 -7.03 -3.33 10.91
CA VAL A 15 -6.12 -2.29 10.39
C VAL A 15 -5.10 -2.87 9.41
N LEU A 16 -4.58 -4.07 9.70
CA LEU A 16 -3.69 -4.79 8.80
C LEU A 16 -4.26 -4.92 7.36
N MET A 17 -5.54 -5.25 7.23
CA MET A 17 -6.20 -5.41 5.93
C MET A 17 -6.37 -4.08 5.20
N TYR A 18 -6.71 -3.00 5.91
CA TYR A 18 -6.84 -1.67 5.30
C TYR A 18 -5.53 -1.21 4.66
N PHE A 19 -4.41 -1.35 5.36
CA PHE A 19 -3.10 -1.02 4.79
C PHE A 19 -2.73 -1.94 3.61
N GLY A 20 -3.09 -3.22 3.67
CA GLY A 20 -2.88 -4.15 2.55
C GLY A 20 -3.64 -3.73 1.30
N PHE A 21 -4.92 -3.42 1.42
CA PHE A 21 -5.72 -2.93 0.29
C PHE A 21 -5.22 -1.58 -0.24
N LEU A 22 -4.93 -0.63 0.66
CA LEU A 22 -4.45 0.69 0.26
C LEU A 22 -3.10 0.59 -0.48
N ALA A 23 -2.18 -0.24 0.02
CA ALA A 23 -0.90 -0.52 -0.64
C ALA A 23 -1.11 -1.18 -2.01
N TYR A 24 -2.00 -2.17 -2.12
CA TYR A 24 -2.29 -2.87 -3.37
C TYR A 24 -2.88 -1.93 -4.43
N PHE A 25 -3.89 -1.12 -4.09
CA PHE A 25 -4.45 -0.15 -5.03
C PHE A 25 -3.45 0.95 -5.39
N SER A 26 -2.62 1.39 -4.45
CA SER A 26 -1.52 2.33 -4.72
C SER A 26 -0.51 1.75 -5.72
N LEU A 27 -0.16 0.47 -5.57
CA LEU A 27 0.71 -0.26 -6.50
C LEU A 27 0.09 -0.35 -7.90
N LEU A 28 -1.18 -0.77 -8.01
CA LEU A 28 -1.88 -0.86 -9.29
C LEU A 28 -1.94 0.49 -10.00
N PHE A 29 -2.22 1.57 -9.25
CA PHE A 29 -2.22 2.92 -9.78
C PHE A 29 -0.82 3.37 -10.21
N THR A 30 0.21 3.08 -9.42
CA THR A 30 1.60 3.39 -9.76
C THR A 30 2.03 2.68 -11.05
N ALA A 31 1.67 1.41 -11.20
CA ALA A 31 1.95 0.60 -12.38
C ALA A 31 1.17 1.10 -13.61
N SER A 32 -0.10 1.49 -13.43
CA SER A 32 -0.92 2.00 -14.53
C SER A 32 -0.34 3.29 -15.13
N ILE A 33 0.21 4.21 -14.31
CA ILE A 33 0.90 5.42 -14.80
C ILE A 33 2.04 5.03 -15.76
N ALA A 34 2.88 4.07 -15.38
CA ALA A 34 4.02 3.66 -16.21
C ALA A 34 3.55 2.99 -17.52
N ILE A 35 2.56 2.08 -17.44
CA ILE A 35 2.02 1.39 -18.62
C ILE A 35 1.35 2.38 -19.59
N MET A 36 0.54 3.31 -19.08
CA MET A 36 -0.14 4.31 -19.88
C MET A 36 0.83 5.24 -20.59
N ASN A 37 1.84 5.79 -19.89
CA ASN A 37 2.84 6.66 -20.50
C ASN A 37 3.66 5.90 -21.57
N ARG A 38 4.00 4.63 -21.36
CA ARG A 38 4.66 3.78 -22.37
C ARG A 38 3.80 3.55 -23.62
N ARG A 39 2.48 3.61 -23.49
CA ARG A 39 1.51 3.52 -24.61
C ARG A 39 1.18 4.88 -25.23
N GLY A 40 1.87 5.96 -24.82
CA GLY A 40 1.61 7.33 -25.29
C GLY A 40 0.40 8.02 -24.64
N ILE A 41 -0.26 7.37 -23.66
CA ILE A 41 -1.41 7.94 -22.95
C ILE A 41 -0.90 8.78 -21.77
N ASN A 42 -0.64 10.05 -22.04
CA ASN A 42 0.03 10.97 -21.09
C ASN A 42 -0.94 11.77 -20.20
N LYS A 43 -2.16 11.24 -19.95
CA LYS A 43 -3.16 11.91 -19.08
C LYS A 43 -2.62 12.17 -17.67
N ILE A 44 -1.76 11.29 -17.16
CA ILE A 44 -1.00 11.48 -15.93
C ILE A 44 0.49 11.57 -16.30
N PRO A 45 1.14 12.74 -16.12
CA PRO A 45 2.55 12.91 -16.45
C PRO A 45 3.45 11.92 -15.71
N PHE A 46 4.44 11.34 -16.39
CA PHE A 46 5.35 10.33 -15.81
C PHE A 46 6.08 10.79 -14.52
N ARG A 47 6.25 12.11 -14.30
CA ARG A 47 6.78 12.67 -13.03
C ARG A 47 5.96 12.27 -11.79
N TRP A 48 4.70 11.85 -11.94
CA TRP A 48 3.87 11.33 -10.86
C TRP A 48 4.17 9.88 -10.49
N HIS A 49 4.73 9.09 -11.41
CA HIS A 49 5.10 7.69 -11.14
C HIS A 49 6.04 7.55 -9.93
N PRO A 50 7.18 8.25 -9.83
CA PRO A 50 8.07 8.12 -8.67
C PRO A 50 7.41 8.61 -7.37
N ARG A 51 6.52 9.61 -7.43
CA ARG A 51 5.77 10.06 -6.24
C ARG A 51 4.82 8.99 -5.73
N MET A 52 4.08 8.33 -6.62
CA MET A 52 3.18 7.23 -6.27
C MET A 52 3.93 5.97 -5.84
N ALA A 53 5.11 5.71 -6.42
CA ALA A 53 5.99 4.64 -5.99
C ALA A 53 6.46 4.84 -4.55
N ILE A 54 6.89 6.06 -4.17
CA ILE A 54 7.27 6.40 -2.79
C ILE A 54 6.09 6.18 -1.84
N THR A 55 4.89 6.66 -2.19
CA THR A 55 3.68 6.43 -1.38
C THR A 55 3.38 4.93 -1.23
N THR A 56 3.50 4.15 -2.30
CA THR A 56 3.29 2.69 -2.28
C THR A 56 4.31 2.00 -1.37
N ILE A 57 5.57 2.40 -1.41
CA ILE A 57 6.64 1.87 -0.55
C ILE A 57 6.30 2.13 0.91
N ILE A 58 5.95 3.37 1.28
CA ILE A 58 5.57 3.72 2.65
C ILE A 58 4.39 2.87 3.14
N LEU A 59 3.33 2.76 2.35
CA LEU A 59 2.14 1.97 2.69
C LEU A 59 2.48 0.48 2.86
N THR A 60 3.29 -0.08 1.96
CA THR A 60 3.72 -1.47 2.02
C THR A 60 4.61 -1.72 3.23
N THR A 61 5.53 -0.80 3.57
CA THR A 61 6.36 -0.92 4.76
C THR A 61 5.50 -0.96 6.03
N VAL A 62 4.51 -0.08 6.15
CA VAL A 62 3.57 -0.10 7.30
C VAL A 62 2.79 -1.41 7.34
N HIS A 63 2.27 -1.88 6.19
CA HIS A 63 1.55 -3.16 6.11
C HIS A 63 2.42 -4.35 6.54
N VAL A 64 3.66 -4.43 6.06
CA VAL A 64 4.61 -5.51 6.40
C VAL A 64 4.97 -5.47 7.88
N VAL A 65 5.21 -4.28 8.45
CA VAL A 65 5.47 -4.14 9.89
C VAL A 65 4.27 -4.64 10.70
N LEU A 66 3.04 -4.27 10.32
CA LEU A 66 1.83 -4.78 10.98
C LEU A 66 1.70 -6.30 10.86
N ALA A 67 2.01 -6.87 9.68
CA ALA A 67 1.99 -8.32 9.47
C ALA A 67 3.03 -9.03 10.35
N MET A 68 4.24 -8.48 10.47
CA MET A 68 5.29 -9.00 11.35
C MET A 68 4.86 -8.93 12.82
N LEU A 69 4.28 -7.82 13.27
CA LEU A 69 3.76 -7.69 14.63
C LEU A 69 2.63 -8.68 14.92
N ALA A 70 1.80 -9.00 13.93
CA ALA A 70 0.77 -10.03 14.04
C ALA A 70 1.36 -11.45 14.13
N TYR A 71 2.38 -11.74 13.31
CA TYR A 71 2.99 -13.07 13.23
C TYR A 71 3.90 -13.38 14.42
N LEU A 72 4.75 -12.44 14.83
CA LEU A 72 5.82 -12.69 15.79
C LEU A 72 5.32 -12.88 17.23
N LYS A 73 4.01 -12.72 17.51
CA LYS A 73 3.38 -12.88 18.84
C LYS A 73 4.15 -12.23 20.01
N ILE A 74 4.93 -11.19 19.75
CA ILE A 74 5.67 -10.40 20.75
C ILE A 74 4.69 -9.47 21.49
#